data_AF-A0A522RDZ2-F1
#
_entry.id   AF-A0A522RDZ2-F1
#
_cell.length_a   1.000
_cell.length_b   1.000
_cell.length_c   1.000
_cell.angle_alpha   90.00
_cell.angle_beta   90.00
_cell.angle_gamma   90.00
#
_symmetry.space_group_name_H-M   'P 1'
#
loop_
_entity.id
_entity.type
_entity.pdbx_description
1 polymer ?
#
loop_
_entity_poly.entity_id
_entity_poly.type
_entity_poly.pdbx_seq_one_letter_code
_entity_poly.pdbx_strand_id
1 'polypeptide(L)'
;MNDLFKNMPSYETILVIMAIPLFLILIFLLIWCVIKKRTITTLLPFFLLPIIMVAYPAIKSVKVGNIVIDNTSQVEKLTGIVSNNPGDTVAVAKLKNAVVQLKNTKGVEQSGNALLAIANAQIAIGRYDSASLYLNKAEKVAPGMERIDSSRRVLVRRIKLK
;
A
#
# COMPACT_ATOMS: atom_id res chain seq x y z
N MET A 1 -8.25 -1.41 -21.93
CA MET A 1 -7.97 -2.66 -21.19
C MET A 1 -6.60 -2.71 -20.51
N ASN A 2 -5.71 -1.71 -20.64
CA ASN A 2 -4.33 -1.81 -20.11
C ASN A 2 -4.14 -1.23 -18.70
N ASP A 3 -5.10 -0.48 -18.15
CA ASP A 3 -4.92 0.17 -16.84
C ASP A 3 -4.96 -0.80 -15.64
N LEU A 4 -5.65 -1.95 -15.77
CA LEU A 4 -5.71 -2.97 -14.71
C LEU A 4 -4.35 -3.65 -14.47
N PHE A 5 -3.53 -3.78 -15.51
CA PHE A 5 -2.23 -4.47 -15.43
C PHE A 5 -1.05 -3.50 -15.28
N LYS A 6 -1.26 -2.20 -15.46
CA LYS A 6 -0.19 -1.18 -15.49
C LYS A 6 0.51 -1.00 -14.15
N ASN A 7 -0.18 -1.30 -13.05
CA ASN A 7 0.32 -1.19 -11.68
C ASN A 7 0.65 -2.55 -11.06
N MET A 8 0.52 -3.64 -11.82
CA MET A 8 0.88 -4.98 -11.38
C MET A 8 2.32 -5.31 -11.80
N PRO A 9 3.13 -5.91 -10.92
CA PRO A 9 4.44 -6.39 -11.32
C PRO A 9 4.28 -7.47 -12.39
N SER A 10 5.20 -7.51 -13.36
CA SER A 10 5.06 -8.28 -14.59
C SER A 10 4.77 -9.78 -14.38
N TYR A 11 5.29 -10.37 -13.29
CA TYR A 11 5.03 -11.77 -12.95
C TYR A 11 3.57 -12.04 -12.53
N GLU A 12 2.86 -11.07 -11.93
CA GLU A 12 1.43 -11.20 -11.60
C GLU A 12 0.58 -11.17 -12.86
N THR A 13 0.93 -10.30 -13.81
CA THR A 13 0.26 -10.24 -15.12
C THR A 13 0.40 -11.56 -15.87
N ILE A 14 1.62 -12.11 -15.93
CA ILE A 14 1.88 -13.40 -16.59
C ILE A 14 1.10 -14.53 -15.92
N LEU A 15 1.03 -14.53 -14.59
CA LEU A 15 0.33 -15.55 -13.81
C LEU A 15 -1.20 -15.51 -14.06
N VAL A 16 -1.80 -14.31 -14.15
CA VAL A 16 -3.22 -14.15 -14.50
C VAL A 16 -3.48 -14.57 -15.95
N ILE A 17 -2.61 -14.20 -16.88
CA ILE A 17 -2.74 -14.59 -18.29
C ILE A 17 -2.63 -16.11 -18.47
N MET A 18 -1.74 -16.78 -17.74
CA MET A 18 -1.58 -18.24 -17.74
C MET A 18 -2.75 -18.99 -17.09
N ALA A 19 -3.44 -18.37 -16.13
CA ALA A 19 -4.58 -18.99 -15.48
C ALA A 19 -5.77 -19.20 -16.43
N ILE A 20 -5.96 -18.31 -17.41
CA ILE A 20 -7.04 -18.37 -18.41
C ILE A 20 -6.98 -19.66 -19.27
N PRO A 21 -5.88 -19.95 -20.01
CA PRO A 21 -5.79 -21.16 -20.81
C PRO A 21 -5.80 -22.42 -19.94
N LEU A 22 -5.18 -22.39 -18.75
CA LEU A 22 -5.25 -23.50 -17.81
C LEU A 22 -6.70 -23.81 -17.40
N PHE A 23 -7.49 -22.78 -17.07
CA PHE A 23 -8.90 -22.92 -16.73
C PHE A 23 -9.73 -23.49 -17.89
N LEU A 24 -9.47 -23.05 -19.13
CA LEU A 24 -10.14 -23.57 -20.33
C LEU A 24 -9.82 -25.05 -20.57
N ILE A 25 -8.56 -25.46 -20.41
CA ILE A 25 -8.14 -26.86 -20.52
C ILE A 25 -8.85 -27.71 -19.45
N LEU A 26 -8.95 -27.19 -18.23
CA LEU A 26 -9.65 -27.84 -17.12
C LEU A 26 -11.15 -27.99 -17.38
N ILE A 27 -11.82 -26.98 -17.93
CA ILE A 27 -13.22 -27.07 -18.38
C ILE A 27 -13.37 -28.16 -19.44
N PHE A 28 -12.48 -28.19 -20.43
CA PHE A 28 -12.52 -29.19 -21.49
C PHE A 28 -12.34 -30.61 -20.94
N LEU A 29 -11.34 -30.82 -20.05
CA LEU A 29 -11.13 -32.10 -19.39
C LEU A 29 -12.34 -32.50 -18.53
N LEU A 30 -12.98 -31.55 -17.84
CA LEU A 30 -14.16 -31.81 -17.02
C LEU A 30 -15.31 -32.32 -17.88
N ILE A 31 -15.62 -31.63 -18.98
CA ILE A 31 -16.66 -32.05 -19.93
C ILE A 31 -16.34 -33.46 -20.48
N TRP A 32 -15.08 -33.71 -20.84
CA TRP A 32 -14.64 -35.03 -21.32
C TRP A 32 -14.79 -36.13 -20.25
N CYS A 33 -14.44 -35.84 -19.00
CA CYS A 33 -14.54 -36.76 -17.87
C CYS A 33 -16.00 -37.13 -17.59
N VAL A 34 -16.91 -36.14 -17.67
CA VAL A 34 -18.36 -36.32 -17.54
C VAL A 34 -18.91 -37.21 -18.65
N ILE A 35 -18.54 -36.96 -19.91
CA ILE A 35 -18.98 -37.77 -21.05
C ILE A 35 -18.52 -39.23 -20.91
N LYS A 36 -17.29 -39.46 -20.44
CA LYS A 36 -16.73 -40.81 -20.24
C LYS A 36 -17.10 -41.46 -18.89
N LYS A 37 -18.02 -40.87 -18.11
CA LYS A 37 -18.44 -41.36 -16.78
C LYS A 37 -17.28 -41.70 -15.83
N ARG A 38 -16.19 -40.91 -15.90
CA ARG A 38 -15.04 -41.07 -15.00
C ARG A 38 -15.29 -40.34 -13.68
N THR A 39 -14.52 -40.70 -12.66
CA THR A 39 -14.58 -40.07 -11.33
C THR A 39 -14.14 -38.60 -11.40
N ILE A 40 -15.10 -37.68 -11.22
CA ILE A 40 -14.89 -36.22 -11.29
C ILE A 40 -14.18 -35.69 -10.04
N THR A 41 -14.29 -36.40 -8.92
CA THR A 41 -13.71 -36.04 -7.61
C THR A 41 -12.20 -35.81 -7.67
N THR A 42 -11.49 -36.50 -8.56
CA THR A 42 -10.05 -36.31 -8.77
C THR A 42 -9.72 -35.00 -9.49
N LEU A 43 -10.62 -34.51 -10.35
CA LEU A 43 -10.39 -33.32 -11.19
C LEU A 43 -10.82 -32.02 -10.50
N LEU A 44 -11.81 -32.08 -9.61
CA LEU A 44 -12.33 -30.94 -8.87
C LEU A 44 -11.26 -30.10 -8.13
N PRO A 45 -10.29 -30.68 -7.39
CA PRO A 45 -9.27 -29.87 -6.69
C PRO A 45 -8.36 -29.09 -7.66
N PHE A 46 -8.19 -29.55 -8.91
CA PHE A 46 -7.38 -28.82 -9.89
C PHE A 46 -8.03 -27.52 -10.36
N PHE A 47 -9.35 -27.36 -10.21
CA PHE A 47 -10.03 -26.10 -10.48
C PHE A 47 -9.71 -25.01 -9.45
N LEU A 48 -9.32 -25.38 -8.23
CA LEU A 48 -8.92 -24.40 -7.21
C LEU A 48 -7.63 -23.67 -7.60
N LEU A 49 -6.74 -24.34 -8.33
CA LEU A 49 -5.42 -23.80 -8.70
C LEU A 49 -5.50 -22.53 -9.58
N PRO A 50 -6.24 -22.51 -10.72
CA PRO A 50 -6.44 -21.28 -11.50
C PRO A 50 -7.25 -20.22 -10.74
N ILE A 51 -8.22 -20.61 -9.90
CA ILE A 51 -9.00 -19.66 -9.08
C ILE A 51 -8.08 -18.91 -8.11
N ILE A 52 -7.21 -19.63 -7.40
CA ILE A 52 -6.22 -19.03 -6.49
C ILE A 52 -5.24 -18.15 -7.26
N MET A 53 -4.79 -18.58 -8.45
CA MET A 53 -3.91 -17.78 -9.30
C MET A 53 -4.53 -16.43 -9.69
N VAL A 54 -5.80 -16.41 -10.10
CA VAL A 54 -6.51 -15.17 -10.45
C VAL A 54 -6.76 -14.29 -9.21
N ALA A 55 -7.07 -14.90 -8.06
CA ALA A 55 -7.34 -14.18 -6.82
C ALA A 55 -6.08 -13.68 -6.09
N TYR A 56 -4.89 -14.21 -6.42
CA TYR A 56 -3.64 -13.92 -5.71
C TYR A 56 -3.32 -12.42 -5.56
N PRO A 57 -3.42 -11.59 -6.62
CA PRO A 57 -3.10 -10.17 -6.49
C PRO A 57 -4.06 -9.41 -5.56
N ALA A 58 -5.33 -9.82 -5.50
CA ALA A 58 -6.32 -9.22 -4.62
C ALA A 58 -6.03 -9.52 -3.14
N ILE A 59 -5.58 -10.74 -2.82
CA ILE A 59 -5.17 -11.11 -1.45
C ILE A 59 -3.93 -10.30 -1.04
N LYS A 60 -3.00 -10.11 -1.96
CA LYS A 60 -1.76 -9.35 -1.72
C LYS A 60 -2.04 -7.85 -1.50
N SER A 61 -2.94 -7.24 -2.28
CA SER A 61 -3.25 -5.81 -2.16
C SER A 61 -3.89 -5.48 -0.81
N VAL A 62 -4.76 -6.33 -0.29
CA VAL A 62 -5.34 -6.19 1.06
C VAL A 62 -4.26 -6.26 2.14
N LYS A 63 -3.35 -7.23 2.07
CA LYS A 63 -2.25 -7.37 3.04
C LYS A 63 -1.32 -6.16 3.02
N VAL A 64 -0.96 -5.65 1.85
CA VAL A 64 -0.11 -4.46 1.71
C VAL A 64 -0.82 -3.20 2.21
N GLY A 65 -2.11 -3.03 1.89
CA GLY A 65 -2.93 -1.92 2.40
C GLY A 65 -2.98 -1.86 3.92
N ASN A 66 -3.24 -3.00 4.57
CA ASN A 66 -3.29 -3.08 6.03
C ASN A 66 -1.95 -2.71 6.69
N ILE A 67 -0.83 -3.22 6.16
CA ILE A 67 0.51 -2.87 6.68
C ILE A 67 0.78 -1.36 6.55
N VAL A 68 0.37 -0.75 5.42
CA VAL A 68 0.51 0.70 5.23
C VAL A 68 -0.34 1.47 6.23
N ILE A 69 -1.58 1.05 6.48
CA ILE A 69 -2.48 1.68 7.46
C ILE A 69 -1.90 1.59 8.87
N ASP A 70 -1.44 0.40 9.29
CA ASP A 70 -0.89 0.17 10.63
C ASP A 70 0.36 1.01 10.88
N ASN A 71 1.31 1.01 9.93
CA ASN A 71 2.53 1.81 10.02
C ASN A 71 2.23 3.31 9.98
N THR A 72 1.23 3.73 9.21
CA THR A 72 0.77 5.13 9.18
C THR A 72 0.20 5.55 10.53
N SER A 73 -0.67 4.74 11.13
CA SER A 73 -1.23 4.99 12.46
C SER A 73 -0.14 5.07 13.53
N GLN A 74 0.87 4.21 13.46
CA GLN A 74 2.01 4.24 14.38
C GLN A 74 2.80 5.56 14.26
N VAL A 75 3.07 6.02 13.03
CA VAL A 75 3.76 7.29 12.79
C VAL A 75 2.92 8.48 13.28
N GLU A 76 1.61 8.49 13.04
CA GLU A 76 0.73 9.56 13.53
C GLU A 76 0.71 9.63 15.06
N LYS A 77 0.61 8.48 15.75
CA LYS A 77 0.67 8.40 17.22
C LYS A 77 1.98 8.96 17.77
N LEU A 78 3.12 8.53 17.22
CA LEU A 78 4.44 9.01 17.64
C LEU A 78 4.63 10.50 17.32
N THR A 79 4.04 10.99 16.21
CA THR A 79 4.05 12.41 15.85
C THR A 79 3.31 13.25 16.88
N GLY A 80 2.17 12.78 17.38
CA GLY A 80 1.43 13.45 18.47
C GLY A 80 2.26 13.54 19.75
N ILE A 81 2.95 12.45 20.13
CA ILE A 81 3.82 12.41 21.31
C ILE A 81 4.97 13.42 21.19
N VAL A 82 5.68 13.40 20.07
CA VAL A 82 6.81 14.33 19.82
C VAL A 82 6.35 15.78 19.71
N SER A 83 5.16 16.03 19.15
CA SER A 83 4.62 17.39 19.05
C SER A 83 4.28 17.98 20.42
N ASN A 84 3.83 17.15 21.36
CA ASN A 84 3.51 17.55 22.73
C ASN A 84 4.74 17.60 23.64
N ASN A 85 5.76 16.76 23.37
CA ASN A 85 7.01 16.73 24.11
C ASN A 85 8.22 16.72 23.16
N PRO A 86 8.59 17.88 22.58
CA PRO A 86 9.68 17.97 21.61
C PRO A 86 11.08 17.75 22.22
N GLY A 87 11.19 17.76 23.56
CA GLY A 87 12.44 17.48 24.29
C GLY A 87 12.70 15.99 24.52
N ASP A 88 11.73 15.11 24.27
CA ASP A 88 11.90 13.66 24.44
C ASP A 88 12.72 13.06 23.30
N THR A 89 14.02 12.94 23.55
CA THR A 89 14.99 12.38 22.60
C THR A 89 14.70 10.93 22.23
N VAL A 90 14.07 10.15 23.12
CA VAL A 90 13.69 8.75 22.89
C VAL A 90 12.48 8.68 21.95
N ALA A 91 11.46 9.50 22.19
CA ALA A 91 10.30 9.60 21.30
C ALA A 91 10.68 10.09 19.90
N VAL A 92 11.58 11.07 19.80
CA VAL A 92 12.12 11.56 18.51
C VAL A 92 12.87 10.46 17.76
N ALA A 93 13.70 9.66 18.44
CA ALA A 93 14.41 8.55 17.82
C ALA A 93 13.44 7.47 17.31
N LYS A 94 12.44 7.10 18.13
CA LYS A 94 11.38 6.15 17.74
C LYS A 94 10.59 6.65 16.52
N LEU A 95 10.23 7.93 16.49
CA LEU A 95 9.52 8.53 15.36
C LEU A 95 10.36 8.51 14.08
N LYS A 96 11.66 8.84 14.16
CA LYS A 96 12.58 8.75 13.00
C LYS A 96 12.62 7.33 12.44
N ASN A 97 12.73 6.32 13.30
CA ASN A 97 12.74 4.92 12.88
C ASN A 97 11.41 4.49 12.25
N ALA A 98 10.28 4.85 12.86
CA ALA A 98 8.95 4.56 12.32
C ALA A 98 8.73 5.22 10.94
N VAL A 99 9.21 6.46 10.76
CA VAL A 99 9.19 7.15 9.47
C VAL A 99 10.02 6.42 8.42
N VAL A 100 11.20 5.89 8.77
CA VAL A 100 12.03 5.09 7.85
C VAL A 100 11.33 3.78 7.47
N GLN A 101 10.74 3.08 8.45
CA GLN A 101 9.98 1.86 8.20
C GLN A 101 8.79 2.10 7.28
N LEU A 102 8.03 3.17 7.53
CA LEU A 102 6.91 3.55 6.69
C LEU A 102 7.39 3.87 5.26
N LYS A 103 8.44 4.66 5.07
CA LYS A 103 9.01 4.95 3.73
C LYS A 103 9.41 3.71 2.95
N ASN A 104 9.90 2.67 3.64
CA ASN A 104 10.32 1.42 3.03
C ASN A 104 9.15 0.43 2.82
N THR A 105 7.95 0.77 3.30
CA THR A 105 6.75 -0.06 3.14
C THR A 105 6.23 0.05 1.70
N LYS A 106 6.03 -1.10 1.05
CA LYS A 106 5.44 -1.15 -0.31
C LYS A 106 4.04 -0.52 -0.30
N GLY A 107 3.71 0.25 -1.34
CA GLY A 107 2.40 0.90 -1.47
C GLY A 107 2.28 2.27 -0.77
N VAL A 108 3.29 2.74 -0.04
CA VAL A 108 3.26 4.06 0.61
C VAL A 108 3.20 5.21 -0.39
N GLU A 109 3.89 5.09 -1.52
CA GLU A 109 3.85 6.13 -2.57
C GLU A 109 2.47 6.28 -3.23
N GLN A 110 1.58 5.31 -3.05
CA GLN A 110 0.21 5.32 -3.57
C GLN A 110 -0.80 5.81 -2.52
N SER A 111 -0.37 6.04 -1.27
CA SER A 111 -1.22 6.45 -0.16
C SER A 111 -0.97 7.91 0.22
N GLY A 112 -1.91 8.78 -0.15
CA GLY A 112 -1.88 10.20 0.25
C GLY A 112 -1.80 10.38 1.78
N ASN A 113 -2.51 9.54 2.53
CA ASN A 113 -2.49 9.56 4.00
C ASN A 113 -1.13 9.17 4.58
N ALA A 114 -0.48 8.13 4.04
CA ALA A 114 0.85 7.71 4.50
C ALA A 114 1.91 8.79 4.21
N LEU A 115 1.86 9.38 3.01
CA LEU A 115 2.74 10.50 2.63
C LEU A 115 2.52 11.73 3.51
N LEU A 116 1.27 12.05 3.84
CA LEU A 116 0.92 13.13 4.77
C LEU A 116 1.42 12.84 6.19
N ALA A 117 1.27 11.61 6.69
CA ALA A 117 1.79 11.23 8.00
C ALA A 117 3.32 11.37 8.07
N ILE A 118 4.05 10.98 7.01
CA ILE A 118 5.49 11.22 6.90
C ILE A 118 5.79 12.72 6.95
N ALA A 119 5.05 13.54 6.20
CA ALA A 119 5.26 14.98 6.20
C ALA A 119 5.06 15.59 7.60
N ASN A 120 3.97 15.23 8.28
CA ASN A 120 3.67 15.71 9.63
C ASN A 120 4.74 15.30 10.65
N ALA A 121 5.22 14.05 10.57
CA ALA A 121 6.32 13.59 11.40
C ALA A 121 7.60 14.41 11.18
N GLN A 122 7.91 14.75 9.93
CA GLN A 122 9.07 15.59 9.60
C GLN A 122 8.91 17.03 10.11
N ILE A 123 7.69 17.60 10.07
CA ILE A 123 7.39 18.90 10.68
C ILE A 123 7.67 18.85 12.18
N ALA A 124 7.19 17.80 12.87
CA ALA A 124 7.39 17.63 14.32
C ALA A 124 8.87 17.49 14.71
N ILE A 125 9.69 16.84 13.86
CA ILE A 125 11.14 16.69 14.08
C ILE A 125 11.94 17.92 13.60
N GLY A 126 11.29 18.91 12.96
CA GLY A 126 11.95 20.14 12.47
C GLY A 126 12.65 19.98 11.11
N ARG A 127 12.36 18.93 10.36
CA ARG A 127 12.91 18.66 9.01
C ARG A 127 11.99 19.23 7.92
N TYR A 128 11.96 20.54 7.80
CA TYR A 128 11.01 21.28 6.96
C TYR A 128 11.18 21.03 5.45
N ASP A 129 12.41 20.89 4.94
CA ASP A 129 12.65 20.60 3.52
C ASP A 129 12.08 19.24 3.10
N SER A 130 12.34 18.23 3.94
CA SER A 130 11.75 16.91 3.77
C SER A 130 10.22 16.96 3.87
N ALA A 131 9.67 17.69 4.84
CA ALA A 131 8.23 17.82 4.99
C ALA A 131 7.55 18.41 3.74
N SER A 132 8.13 19.46 3.16
CA SER A 132 7.64 20.09 1.92
C SER A 132 7.60 19.10 0.75
N LEU A 133 8.68 18.32 0.58
CA LEU A 133 8.75 17.29 -0.46
C LEU A 133 7.65 16.24 -0.32
N TYR A 134 7.40 15.75 0.90
CA TYR A 134 6.35 14.75 1.13
C TYR A 134 4.93 15.32 1.04
N LEU A 135 4.71 16.59 1.39
CA LEU A 135 3.42 17.27 1.14
C LEU A 135 3.13 17.36 -0.35
N ASN A 136 4.12 17.78 -1.15
CA ASN A 136 3.95 17.85 -2.61
C ASN A 136 3.69 16.46 -3.22
N LYS A 137 4.32 15.40 -2.69
CA LYS A 137 4.02 14.02 -3.09
C LYS A 137 2.59 13.62 -2.71
N ALA A 138 2.17 13.92 -1.47
CA ALA A 138 0.82 13.63 -1.01
C ALA A 138 -0.25 14.32 -1.86
N GLU A 139 -0.03 15.59 -2.23
CA GLU A 139 -0.95 16.39 -3.05
C GLU A 139 -1.09 15.85 -4.47
N LYS A 140 -0.01 15.33 -5.07
CA LYS A 140 -0.06 14.66 -6.37
C LYS A 140 -0.90 13.39 -6.35
N VAL A 141 -0.89 12.67 -5.23
CA VAL A 141 -1.61 11.39 -5.06
C VAL A 141 -3.07 11.63 -4.66
N ALA A 142 -3.32 12.63 -3.82
CA ALA A 142 -4.65 12.96 -3.31
C ALA A 142 -4.87 14.49 -3.37
N PRO A 143 -5.16 15.04 -4.56
CA PRO A 143 -5.40 16.47 -4.72
C PRO A 143 -6.67 16.91 -3.97
N GLY A 144 -6.63 18.10 -3.37
CA GLY A 144 -7.78 18.69 -2.66
C GLY A 144 -8.04 18.14 -1.24
N MET A 145 -7.10 17.38 -0.66
CA MET A 145 -7.22 16.90 0.72
C MET A 145 -6.97 18.06 1.71
N GLU A 146 -8.02 18.48 2.43
CA GLU A 146 -7.97 19.59 3.40
C GLU A 146 -6.86 19.44 4.47
N ARG A 147 -6.56 18.21 4.89
CA ARG A 147 -5.49 17.93 5.85
C ARG A 147 -4.11 18.31 5.31
N ILE A 148 -3.88 18.19 4.00
CA ILE A 148 -2.61 18.60 3.35
C ILE A 148 -2.45 20.11 3.44
N ASP A 149 -3.49 20.87 3.12
CA ASP A 149 -3.47 22.33 3.20
C ASP A 149 -3.23 22.82 4.63
N SER A 150 -3.87 22.14 5.60
CA SER A 150 -3.68 22.40 7.02
C SER A 150 -2.22 22.19 7.43
N SER A 151 -1.61 21.06 7.05
CA SER A 151 -0.20 20.78 7.32
C SER A 151 0.75 21.75 6.61
N ARG A 152 0.42 22.19 5.39
CA ARG A 152 1.17 23.20 4.64
C ARG A 152 1.17 24.55 5.36
N ARG A 153 0.04 24.98 5.92
CA ARG A 153 -0.04 26.19 6.75
C ARG A 153 0.84 26.10 7.99
N VAL A 154 0.82 24.94 8.68
CA VAL A 154 1.67 24.70 9.86
C VAL A 154 3.15 24.77 9.49
N LEU A 155 3.55 24.14 8.37
CA LEU A 155 4.92 24.17 7.87
C LEU A 155 5.41 25.61 7.62
N VAL A 156 4.63 26.41 6.87
CA VAL A 156 4.99 27.81 6.58
C VAL A 156 5.13 28.63 7.85
N ARG A 157 4.22 28.45 8.83
CA ARG A 157 4.30 29.14 10.12
C ARG A 157 5.58 28.77 10.87
N ARG A 158 5.96 27.49 10.89
CA ARG A 158 7.17 27.01 11.57
C ARG A 158 8.47 27.48 10.91
N ILE A 159 8.50 27.59 9.57
CA ILE A 159 9.65 28.14 8.84
C ILE A 159 9.83 29.63 9.16
N LYS A 160 8.75 30.41 9.25
CA LYS A 160 8.82 31.85 9.55
C LYS A 160 9.24 32.20 10.97
N LEU A 161 9.14 31.26 11.90
CA LEU A 161 9.49 31.46 13.33
C LEU A 161 10.97 31.13 13.63
N LYS A 162 11.75 30.81 12.61
CA LYS A 162 13.16 30.43 12.70
C LYS A 162 14.01 31.47 11.97
#